data_AF-A0A8T6LH73-F1
#
_entry.id   AF-A0A8T6LH73-F1
#
_cell.length_a   1.000
_cell.length_b   1.000
_cell.length_c   1.000
_cell.angle_alpha   90.00
_cell.angle_beta   90.00
_cell.angle_gamma   90.00
#
_symmetry.space_group_name_H-M   'P 1'
#
loop_
_entity.id
_entity.type
_entity.pdbx_description
1 polymer ?
#
loop_
_entity_poly.entity_id
_entity_poly.type
_entity_poly.pdbx_seq_one_letter_code
_entity_poly.pdbx_strand_id
1 'polypeptide(L)'
;GDSGGSGRRSGGDGAVRRIEFLQPMELAILSNRRRTAPFGLAGGGDGAPGRGRVRRSNGVVTELTARDRTRVEPGDLFTIETPGGGGYGAPEKTPDV
;
A
#
# COMPACT_ATOMS: atom_id res chain seq x y z
N GLY A 1 -1.73 10.34 4.14
CA GLY A 1 -1.14 9.89 2.86
C GLY A 1 -1.93 10.55 1.77
N ASP A 2 -1.71 10.16 0.52
CA ASP A 2 -2.60 10.51 -0.58
C ASP A 2 -2.83 9.25 -1.41
N SER A 3 -3.50 8.30 -0.77
CA SER A 3 -3.72 6.94 -1.29
C SER A 3 -5.20 6.64 -1.51
N GLY A 4 -6.10 7.36 -0.83
CA GLY A 4 -7.52 7.32 -1.12
C GLY A 4 -7.83 7.89 -2.51
N GLY A 5 -8.75 7.24 -3.23
CA GLY A 5 -9.20 7.73 -4.52
C GLY A 5 -9.93 9.06 -4.39
N SER A 6 -9.73 9.95 -5.37
CA SER A 6 -10.37 11.25 -5.40
C SER A 6 -11.89 11.14 -5.61
N GLY A 7 -12.65 12.10 -5.10
CA GLY A 7 -14.08 12.19 -5.38
C GLY A 7 -14.76 13.22 -4.50
N ARG A 8 -16.06 13.43 -4.73
CA ARG A 8 -16.92 14.21 -3.83
C ARG A 8 -16.86 13.70 -2.39
N ARG A 9 -16.70 12.39 -2.23
CA ARG A 9 -16.28 11.74 -1.00
C ARG A 9 -14.98 10.99 -1.30
N SER A 10 -13.87 11.47 -0.76
CA SER A 10 -12.58 10.81 -0.93
C SER A 10 -12.61 9.41 -0.32
N GLY A 11 -11.89 8.48 -0.95
CA GLY A 11 -11.60 7.19 -0.37
C GLY A 11 -10.74 7.32 0.88
N GLY A 12 -10.87 6.37 1.80
CA GLY A 12 -10.02 6.32 2.98
C GLY A 12 -8.57 6.00 2.63
N ASP A 13 -7.62 6.65 3.31
CA ASP A 13 -6.21 6.36 3.16
C ASP A 13 -5.82 4.99 3.73
N GLY A 14 -4.86 4.36 3.08
CA GLY A 14 -4.14 3.22 3.64
C GLY A 14 -3.17 3.62 4.76
N ALA A 15 -2.54 2.62 5.37
CA ALA A 15 -1.52 2.78 6.39
C ALA A 15 -0.17 2.27 5.90
N VAL A 16 0.89 2.93 6.35
CA VAL A 16 2.27 2.48 6.19
C VAL A 16 2.75 1.94 7.54
N ARG A 17 3.08 0.65 7.61
CA ARG A 17 3.69 0.03 8.79
C ARG A 17 5.09 -0.45 8.44
N ARG A 18 6.04 -0.17 9.32
CA ARG A 18 7.42 -0.61 9.21
C ARG A 18 7.73 -1.49 10.41
N ILE A 19 8.20 -2.70 10.15
CA ILE A 19 8.46 -3.73 11.15
C ILE A 19 9.92 -4.12 10.99
N GLU A 20 10.72 -3.82 12.01
CA GLU A 20 12.10 -4.25 12.10
C GLU A 20 12.16 -5.60 12.80
N PHE A 21 12.90 -6.54 12.21
CA PHE A 21 13.10 -7.85 12.81
C PHE A 21 14.32 -7.79 13.73
N LEU A 22 14.16 -8.29 14.96
CA LEU A 22 15.22 -8.30 15.97
C LEU A 22 15.88 -9.68 16.13
N GLN A 23 15.31 -10.69 15.50
CA GLN A 23 15.75 -12.09 15.53
C GLN A 23 15.50 -12.73 14.15
N PRO A 24 16.21 -13.82 13.80
CA PRO A 24 15.96 -14.55 12.56
C PRO A 24 14.55 -15.15 12.52
N MET A 25 13.82 -14.94 11.42
CA MET A 25 12.42 -15.40 11.26
C MET A 25 12.09 -15.74 9.80
N GLU A 26 10.98 -16.44 9.57
CA GLU A 26 10.32 -16.52 8.26
C GLU A 26 9.17 -15.51 8.20
N LEU A 27 9.24 -14.58 7.25
CA LEU A 27 8.16 -13.67 6.92
C LEU A 27 7.32 -14.28 5.80
N ALA A 28 6.02 -14.45 6.04
CA ALA A 28 5.05 -14.78 5.00
C ALA A 28 4.02 -13.66 4.87
N ILE A 29 3.60 -13.39 3.64
CA ILE A 29 2.53 -12.43 3.36
C ILE A 29 1.43 -13.04 2.52
N LEU A 30 0.19 -12.78 2.94
CA LEU A 30 -1.00 -12.98 2.13
C LEU A 30 -1.76 -11.65 2.11
N SER A 31 -1.92 -11.08 0.93
CA SER A 31 -2.51 -9.77 0.75
C SER A 31 -3.17 -9.62 -0.62
N ASN A 32 -4.19 -8.79 -0.69
CA ASN A 32 -4.93 -8.50 -1.92
C ASN A 32 -4.76 -7.03 -2.32
N ARG A 33 -5.34 -6.65 -3.46
CA ARG A 33 -5.33 -5.26 -3.98
C ARG A 33 -3.91 -4.68 -4.18
N ARG A 34 -2.99 -5.54 -4.65
CA ARG A 34 -1.61 -5.18 -5.02
C ARG A 34 -1.45 -4.82 -6.50
N ARG A 35 -2.25 -5.47 -7.36
CA ARG A 35 -2.28 -5.26 -8.81
C ARG A 35 -3.53 -4.51 -9.26
N THR A 36 -4.69 -4.90 -8.73
CA THR A 36 -5.97 -4.26 -9.00
C THR A 36 -6.34 -3.37 -7.82
N ALA A 37 -6.38 -2.05 -8.07
CA ALA A 37 -6.79 -1.05 -7.10
C ALA A 37 -8.23 -1.27 -6.58
N PRO A 38 -8.58 -0.77 -5.39
CA PRO A 38 -9.97 -0.53 -5.03
C PRO A 38 -10.55 0.55 -5.95
N PHE A 39 -11.60 0.21 -6.68
CA PHE A 39 -12.16 1.07 -7.71
C PHE A 39 -12.99 2.21 -7.13
N GLY A 40 -12.97 3.36 -7.79
CA GLY A 40 -13.88 4.47 -7.51
C GLY A 40 -15.30 4.21 -8.04
N LEU A 41 -16.27 4.95 -7.51
CA LEU A 41 -17.69 4.81 -7.85
C LEU A 41 -18.27 6.14 -8.31
N ALA A 42 -19.25 6.09 -9.22
CA ALA A 42 -20.00 7.26 -9.70
C ALA A 42 -19.10 8.43 -10.18
N GLY A 43 -17.99 8.12 -10.84
CA GLY A 43 -17.01 9.10 -11.32
C GLY A 43 -15.91 9.48 -10.32
N GLY A 44 -15.88 8.85 -9.13
CA GLY A 44 -14.72 8.91 -8.23
C GLY A 44 -13.53 8.12 -8.81
N GLY A 45 -12.32 8.53 -8.42
CA GLY A 45 -11.07 7.86 -8.79
C GLY A 45 -10.78 6.62 -7.94
N ASP A 46 -9.94 5.74 -8.48
CA ASP A 46 -9.46 4.55 -7.79
C ASP A 46 -8.50 4.90 -6.64
N GLY A 47 -8.50 4.09 -5.59
CA GLY A 47 -7.49 4.16 -4.54
C GLY A 47 -6.15 3.59 -5.00
N ALA A 48 -5.06 3.96 -4.34
CA ALA A 48 -3.76 3.40 -4.63
C ALA A 48 -3.69 1.91 -4.25
N PRO A 49 -3.06 1.06 -5.07
CA PRO A 49 -2.79 -0.32 -4.69
C PRO A 49 -1.79 -0.38 -3.54
N GLY A 50 -1.94 -1.40 -2.68
CA GLY A 50 -0.99 -1.62 -1.59
C GLY A 50 0.35 -2.14 -2.11
N ARG A 51 1.43 -1.95 -1.34
CA ARG A 51 2.78 -2.50 -1.61
C ARG A 51 3.40 -3.22 -0.40
N GLY A 52 4.35 -4.10 -0.63
CA GLY A 52 5.07 -4.81 0.42
C GLY A 52 6.51 -5.01 0.00
N ARG A 53 7.47 -4.60 0.83
CA ARG A 53 8.90 -4.74 0.52
C ARG A 53 9.72 -5.03 1.76
N VAL A 54 10.79 -5.80 1.60
CA VAL A 54 11.82 -6.00 2.63
C VAL A 54 13.05 -5.22 2.22
N ARG A 55 13.52 -4.34 3.10
CA ARG A 55 14.86 -3.75 3.00
C ARG A 55 15.79 -4.52 3.93
N ARG A 56 16.83 -5.10 3.36
CA ARG A 56 17.88 -5.80 4.10
C ARG A 56 18.74 -4.83 4.89
N SER A 57 19.39 -5.31 5.95
CA SER A 57 20.35 -4.51 6.73
C SER A 57 21.51 -3.96 5.88
N ASN A 58 21.88 -4.64 4.79
CA ASN A 58 22.86 -4.17 3.80
C ASN A 58 22.31 -3.15 2.78
N GLY A 59 21.04 -2.74 2.91
CA GLY A 59 20.38 -1.76 2.05
C GLY A 59 19.66 -2.33 0.82
N VAL A 60 19.85 -3.60 0.47
CA VAL A 60 19.14 -4.23 -0.66
C VAL A 60 17.63 -4.25 -0.41
N VAL A 61 16.84 -3.84 -1.40
CA VAL A 61 15.37 -3.84 -1.31
C VAL A 61 14.78 -4.90 -2.24
N THR A 62 13.88 -5.71 -1.70
CA THR A 62 13.12 -6.71 -2.46
C THR A 62 11.63 -6.42 -2.30
N GLU A 63 10.94 -6.17 -3.40
CA GLU A 63 9.47 -6.10 -3.44
C GLU A 63 8.90 -7.52 -3.29
N LEU A 64 7.85 -7.66 -2.49
CA LEU A 64 7.12 -8.90 -2.29
C LEU A 64 5.82 -8.88 -3.09
N THR A 65 5.45 -10.04 -3.63
CA THR A 65 4.16 -10.20 -4.31
C THR A 65 3.00 -10.31 -3.31
N ALA A 66 1.77 -10.42 -3.81
CA ALA A 66 0.57 -10.55 -2.97
C ALA A 66 0.58 -11.80 -2.08
N ARG A 67 1.23 -12.87 -2.53
CA ARG A 67 1.41 -14.12 -1.80
C ARG A 67 2.88 -14.53 -1.91
N ASP A 68 3.63 -14.27 -0.85
CA ASP A 68 5.08 -14.43 -0.87
C ASP A 68 5.63 -14.86 0.48
N ARG A 69 6.88 -15.31 0.49
CA ARG A 69 7.63 -15.58 1.71
C ARG A 69 9.12 -15.34 1.53
N THR A 70 9.77 -14.90 2.60
CA THR A 70 11.22 -14.76 2.65
C THR A 70 11.71 -14.96 4.07
N ARG A 71 12.93 -15.48 4.20
CA ARG A 71 13.68 -15.37 5.45
C ARG A 71 14.08 -13.92 5.69
N VAL A 72 14.11 -13.51 6.95
CA VAL A 72 14.56 -12.18 7.41
C VAL A 72 15.53 -12.37 8.58
N GLU A 73 16.50 -11.46 8.67
CA GLU A 73 17.55 -11.46 9.69
C GLU A 73 17.42 -10.20 10.58
N PRO A 74 18.08 -10.15 11.76
CA PRO A 74 18.10 -8.97 12.59
C PRO A 74 18.53 -7.71 11.83
N GLY A 75 17.77 -6.62 11.97
CA GLY A 75 17.99 -5.35 11.28
C GLY A 75 17.37 -5.27 9.87
N ASP A 76 16.79 -6.36 9.35
CA ASP A 76 15.92 -6.28 8.17
C ASP A 76 14.63 -5.52 8.52
N LEU A 77 14.11 -4.76 7.56
CA LEU A 77 12.91 -3.93 7.72
C LEU A 77 11.85 -4.31 6.68
N PHE A 78 10.73 -4.86 7.14
CA PHE A 78 9.56 -5.05 6.29
C PHE A 78 8.67 -3.80 6.32
N THR A 79 8.37 -3.24 5.16
CA THR A 79 7.40 -2.16 4.99
C THR A 79 6.17 -2.70 4.29
N ILE A 80 5.00 -2.54 4.90
CA ILE A 80 3.70 -2.81 4.29
C ILE A 80 2.91 -1.52 4.17
N GLU A 81 2.45 -1.26 2.94
CA GLU A 81 1.55 -0.18 2.58
C GLU A 81 0.20 -0.83 2.23
N THR A 82 -0.84 -0.58 3.03
CA THR A 82 -2.18 -1.09 2.73
C THR A 82 -2.81 -0.24 1.62
N PRO A 83 -3.68 -0.80 0.77
CA PRO A 83 -4.34 -0.01 -0.27
C PRO A 83 -5.20 1.10 0.33
N GLY A 84 -5.36 2.19 -0.41
CA GLY A 84 -6.42 3.17 -0.14
C GLY A 84 -7.75 2.73 -0.74
N GLY A 85 -8.86 3.23 -0.21
CA GLY A 85 -10.20 3.01 -0.76
C GLY A 85 -10.45 3.83 -2.03
N GLY A 86 -11.36 3.40 -2.90
CA GLY A 86 -11.82 4.21 -4.03
C GLY A 86 -12.71 5.37 -3.56
N GLY A 87 -12.65 6.49 -4.27
CA GLY A 87 -13.50 7.65 -4.02
C GLY A 87 -14.91 7.47 -4.60
N TYR A 88 -15.85 8.30 -4.13
CA TYR A 88 -17.23 8.33 -4.63
C TYR A 88 -17.61 9.71 -5.19
N GLY A 89 -18.20 9.70 -6.37
CA GLY A 89 -18.69 10.89 -7.07
C GLY A 89 -17.56 11.66 -7.77
N ALA A 90 -17.84 12.24 -8.93
CA ALA A 90 -16.87 13.10 -9.63
C ALA A 90 -16.37 14.23 -8.70
N PRO A 91 -15.05 14.44 -8.58
CA PRO A 91 -14.51 15.54 -7.80
C PRO A 91 -15.06 16.87 -8.33
N GLU A 92 -15.34 17.82 -7.44
CA GLU A 92 -15.67 19.18 -7.89
C GLU A 92 -14.46 19.74 -8.64
N LYS A 93 -14.71 20.32 -9.82
CA LYS A 93 -13.64 21.01 -10.56
C LYS A 93 -13.15 22.15 -9.67
N THR A 94 -11.87 22.14 -9.31
CA THR A 94 -11.22 23.35 -8.79
C THR A 94 -11.38 24.43 -9.87
N PRO A 95 -11.92 25.62 -9.56
CA PRO A 95 -12.04 26.68 -10.55
C PRO A 95 -10.65 27.02 -11.11
N ASP A 96 -10.57 27.22 -12.43
CA ASP A 96 -9.36 27.77 -13.04
C ASP A 96 -9.15 29.19 -12.48
N VAL A 97 -8.01 29.42 -11.84
CA VAL A 97 -7.55 30.75 -11.34
C VAL A 97 -6.72 31.47 -12.38
#